data_AF-A0A4R3JL01-F1
#
_entry.id   AF-A0A4R3JL01-F1
#
_cell.length_a   1.000
_cell.length_b   1.000
_cell.length_c   1.000
_cell.angle_alpha   90.00
_cell.angle_beta   90.00
_cell.angle_gamma   90.00
#
_symmetry.space_group_name_H-M   'P 1'
#
loop_
_entity.id
_entity.type
_entity.pdbx_description
1 polymer ?
#
loop_
_entity_poly.entity_id
_entity_poly.type
_entity_poly.pdbx_seq_one_letter_code
_entity_poly.pdbx_strand_id
1 'polypeptide(L)'
;MIACAVCGTTEVEKAIMAPRVSQSRGPDVPDTPTPLSQPATPAEQVLAELRKHVEKNATYVGRDFVSEARAMHDGEAPTRSIWGEAKGEDAKKLIEDGIQVAPLPFMPTRKTN
;
A
#
# COMPACT_ATOMS: atom_id res chain seq x y z
N MET A 1 0.33 -17.70 -16.57
CA MET A 1 1.74 -17.63 -17.01
C MET A 1 2.40 -16.53 -16.19
N ILE A 2 3.51 -16.81 -15.50
CA ILE A 2 4.22 -15.82 -14.68
C ILE A 2 5.49 -15.45 -15.43
N ALA A 3 5.71 -14.16 -15.64
CA ALA A 3 6.91 -13.61 -16.27
C ALA A 3 7.61 -12.69 -15.26
N CYS A 4 8.94 -12.68 -15.26
CA CYS A 4 9.71 -11.77 -14.42
C CYS A 4 9.44 -10.31 -14.84
N ALA A 5 8.99 -9.46 -13.91
CA ALA A 5 8.69 -8.05 -14.21
C ALA A 5 9.93 -7.19 -14.51
N VAL A 6 11.13 -7.71 -14.26
CA VAL A 6 12.41 -7.01 -14.45
C VAL A 6 13.04 -7.36 -15.79
N CYS A 7 13.08 -8.65 -16.13
CA CYS A 7 13.77 -9.14 -17.34
C CYS A 7 12.89 -9.94 -18.30
N GLY A 8 11.60 -10.11 -18.00
CA GLY A 8 10.63 -10.72 -18.92
C GLY A 8 10.74 -12.23 -19.11
N THR A 9 11.70 -12.91 -18.46
CA THR A 9 11.87 -14.36 -18.61
C THR A 9 10.69 -15.11 -17.98
N THR A 10 10.32 -16.22 -18.61
CA THR A 10 9.33 -17.19 -18.13
C THR A 10 9.97 -18.53 -17.76
N GLU A 11 11.29 -18.61 -17.79
CA GLU A 11 12.06 -19.81 -17.47
C GLU A 11 12.23 -19.92 -15.94
N VAL A 12 11.73 -21.00 -15.36
CA VAL A 12 11.81 -21.27 -13.92
C VAL A 12 12.43 -22.64 -13.72
N GLU A 13 13.54 -22.70 -12.99
CA GLU A 13 14.20 -23.95 -12.60
C GLU A 13 14.16 -24.18 -11.09
N LYS A 14 14.26 -25.44 -10.68
CA LYS A 14 14.23 -25.85 -9.28
C LYS A 14 15.66 -25.91 -8.74
N ALA A 15 16.01 -24.98 -7.86
CA ALA A 15 17.29 -25.01 -7.15
C ALA A 15 17.32 -26.10 -6.06
N ILE A 16 18.53 -26.57 -5.71
CA ILE A 16 18.74 -27.44 -4.55
C ILE A 16 18.43 -26.67 -3.26
N MET A 17 17.76 -27.31 -2.30
CA MET A 17 17.48 -26.72 -0.99
C MET A 17 18.80 -26.37 -0.27
N ALA A 18 18.98 -25.09 0.07
CA ALA A 18 20.13 -24.67 0.84
C ALA A 18 20.02 -25.19 2.30
N PRO A 19 21.10 -25.74 2.89
CA PRO A 19 21.12 -26.18 4.29
C PRO A 19 20.98 -24.99 5.25
N ARG A 20 20.36 -25.20 6.41
CA ARG A 20 20.26 -24.18 7.47
C ARG A 20 21.64 -23.94 8.08
N VAL A 21 22.31 -22.87 7.68
CA VAL A 21 23.57 -22.40 8.28
C VAL A 21 23.24 -21.52 9.49
N SER A 22 23.62 -21.95 10.70
CA SER A 22 23.60 -21.07 11.88
C SER A 22 24.76 -20.10 11.77
N GLN A 23 24.49 -18.80 11.60
CA GLN A 23 25.54 -17.80 11.51
C GLN A 23 26.14 -17.54 12.91
N SER A 24 27.26 -18.18 13.22
CA SER A 24 28.23 -17.58 14.14
C SER A 24 28.95 -16.49 13.34
N ARG A 25 28.79 -15.24 13.78
CA ARG A 25 29.31 -14.02 13.14
C ARG A 25 30.78 -14.20 12.72
N GLY A 26 31.01 -14.34 11.42
CA GLY A 26 32.31 -14.28 10.76
C GLY A 26 32.28 -13.20 9.66
N PRO A 27 33.41 -12.53 9.37
CA PRO A 27 33.46 -11.51 8.31
C PRO A 27 33.36 -12.21 6.95
N ASP A 28 32.73 -11.56 5.97
CA ASP A 28 32.50 -12.05 4.59
C ASP A 28 31.33 -13.03 4.37
N VAL A 29 30.14 -12.65 4.83
CA VAL A 29 28.91 -13.04 4.10
C VAL A 29 28.73 -12.00 2.99
N PRO A 30 28.73 -12.36 1.70
CA PRO A 30 28.34 -11.42 0.65
C PRO A 30 26.91 -11.00 0.95
N ASP A 31 26.74 -9.70 1.18
CA ASP A 31 25.47 -9.05 1.45
C ASP A 31 24.58 -9.22 0.22
N THR A 32 23.89 -10.36 0.13
CA THR A 32 23.00 -10.65 -0.98
C THR A 32 21.80 -9.76 -0.73
N PRO A 33 21.57 -8.71 -1.54
CA PRO A 33 20.51 -7.76 -1.25
C PRO A 33 19.21 -8.55 -1.22
N THR A 34 18.57 -8.56 -0.06
CA THR A 34 17.18 -9.00 0.05
C THR A 34 16.39 -8.18 -0.96
N PRO A 35 15.34 -8.69 -1.63
CA PRO A 35 14.63 -7.93 -2.67
C PRO A 35 14.05 -6.57 -2.21
N LEU A 36 14.07 -6.28 -0.90
CA LEU A 36 13.70 -5.01 -0.27
C LEU A 36 14.90 -4.19 0.28
N SER A 37 16.13 -4.61 0.01
CA SER A 37 17.37 -3.96 0.48
C SER A 37 17.96 -2.97 -0.53
N GLN A 38 17.35 -2.84 -1.72
CA GLN A 38 17.76 -1.86 -2.72
C GLN A 38 17.13 -0.49 -2.41
N PRO A 39 17.80 0.63 -2.76
CA PRO A 39 17.26 1.97 -2.56
C PRO A 39 15.93 2.14 -3.30
N ALA A 40 14.99 2.86 -2.68
CA ALA A 40 13.65 3.06 -3.20
C ALA A 40 13.68 3.51 -4.67
N THR A 41 13.00 2.77 -5.52
CA THR A 41 12.85 3.13 -6.94
C THR A 41 12.22 4.52 -7.07
N PRO A 42 12.46 5.25 -8.18
CA PRO A 42 11.81 6.56 -8.40
C PRO A 42 10.28 6.51 -8.24
N ALA A 43 9.64 5.39 -8.61
CA ALA A 43 8.21 5.18 -8.41
C ALA A 43 7.81 5.07 -6.94
N GLU A 44 8.60 4.39 -6.11
CA GLU A 44 8.35 4.27 -4.67
C GLU A 44 8.55 5.61 -3.94
N GLN A 45 9.48 6.44 -4.40
CA GLN A 45 9.71 7.79 -3.85
C GLN A 45 8.49 8.69 -4.10
N VAL A 46 7.97 8.70 -5.32
CA VAL A 46 6.75 9.45 -5.69
C VAL A 46 5.56 8.98 -4.87
N LEU A 47 5.41 7.66 -4.67
CA LEU A 47 4.32 7.11 -3.88
C LEU A 47 4.42 7.52 -2.39
N ALA A 48 5.64 7.56 -1.85
CA ALA A 48 5.88 8.01 -0.48
C ALA A 48 5.58 9.51 -0.30
N GLU A 49 5.91 10.34 -1.28
CA GLU A 49 5.57 11.78 -1.29
C GLU A 49 4.06 11.99 -1.39
N LEU A 50 3.37 11.24 -2.26
CA LEU A 50 1.92 11.28 -2.36
C LEU A 50 1.26 10.92 -1.03
N ARG A 51 1.73 9.85 -0.36
CA ARG A 51 1.24 9.47 0.96
C ARG A 51 1.42 10.60 1.97
N LYS A 52 2.61 11.19 2.06
CA LYS A 52 2.88 12.31 2.97
C LYS A 52 1.99 13.51 2.68
N HIS A 53 1.68 13.78 1.42
CA HIS A 53 0.78 14.86 1.05
C HIS A 53 -0.65 14.60 1.53
N VAL A 54 -1.17 13.39 1.33
CA VAL A 54 -2.50 13.00 1.81
C VAL A 54 -2.57 13.07 3.34
N GLU A 55 -1.58 12.53 4.05
CA GLU A 55 -1.53 12.55 5.52
C GLU A 55 -1.47 13.98 6.09
N LYS A 56 -0.82 14.92 5.40
CA LYS A 56 -0.70 16.32 5.86
C LYS A 56 -1.95 17.14 5.59
N ASN A 57 -2.64 16.89 4.48
CA ASN A 57 -3.76 17.73 4.03
C ASN A 57 -5.13 17.14 4.38
N ALA A 58 -5.20 15.85 4.73
CA ALA A 58 -6.45 15.15 4.99
C ALA A 58 -6.47 14.50 6.37
N THR A 59 -7.64 14.51 6.99
CA THR A 59 -7.87 13.91 8.30
C THR A 59 -8.13 12.40 8.13
N TYR A 60 -7.40 11.58 8.89
CA TYR A 60 -7.63 10.13 8.90
C TYR A 60 -8.84 9.79 9.77
N VAL A 61 -9.89 9.23 9.15
CA VAL A 61 -11.15 8.86 9.82
C VAL A 61 -11.30 7.34 9.99
N GLY A 62 -10.34 6.55 9.53
CA GLY A 62 -10.36 5.10 9.69
C GLY A 62 -11.64 4.47 9.12
N ARG A 63 -12.30 3.60 9.90
CA ARG A 63 -13.47 2.82 9.48
C ARG A 63 -14.75 3.64 9.33
N ASP A 64 -14.77 4.86 9.84
CA ASP A 64 -15.92 5.77 9.80
C ASP A 64 -15.97 6.60 8.51
N PHE A 65 -15.09 6.29 7.54
CA PHE A 65 -15.01 6.97 6.26
C PHE A 65 -16.35 6.98 5.51
N VAL A 66 -17.07 5.86 5.49
CA VAL A 66 -18.33 5.73 4.75
C VAL A 66 -19.41 6.65 5.34
N SER A 67 -19.52 6.71 6.67
CA SER A 67 -20.48 7.57 7.37
C SER A 67 -20.14 9.05 7.24
N GLU A 68 -18.87 9.43 7.44
CA GLU A 68 -18.42 10.82 7.31
C GLU A 68 -18.56 11.32 5.87
N ALA A 69 -18.23 10.48 4.88
CA ALA A 69 -18.36 10.85 3.47
C ALA A 69 -19.83 11.11 3.06
N ARG A 70 -20.77 10.32 3.59
CA ARG A 70 -22.20 10.55 3.41
C ARG A 70 -22.69 11.81 4.14
N ALA A 71 -22.33 11.96 5.42
CA ALA A 71 -22.70 13.14 6.20
C ALA A 71 -22.18 14.44 5.57
N MET A 72 -20.99 14.42 4.96
CA MET A 72 -20.45 15.57 4.22
C MET A 72 -21.18 15.83 2.89
N HIS A 73 -21.72 14.80 2.25
CA HIS A 73 -22.52 14.92 1.03
C HIS A 73 -23.91 15.47 1.32
N ASP A 74 -24.53 15.00 2.41
CA ASP A 74 -25.87 15.40 2.85
C ASP A 74 -25.88 16.76 3.59
N GLY A 75 -24.70 17.32 3.89
CA GLY A 75 -24.54 18.62 4.55
C GLY A 75 -24.67 18.59 6.07
N GLU A 76 -24.72 17.40 6.69
CA GLU A 76 -24.75 17.22 8.13
C GLU A 76 -23.39 17.48 8.79
N ALA A 77 -22.30 17.29 8.04
CA ALA A 77 -20.93 17.51 8.48
C ALA A 77 -20.19 18.54 7.61
N PRO A 78 -19.22 19.30 8.17
CA PRO A 78 -18.46 20.27 7.41
C PRO A 78 -17.59 19.60 6.34
N THR A 79 -17.59 20.13 5.12
CA THR A 79 -16.77 19.64 4.01
C THR A 79 -15.28 19.83 4.32
N ARG A 80 -14.55 18.71 4.45
CA ARG A 80 -13.10 18.69 4.72
C ARG A 80 -12.44 17.51 4.00
N SER A 81 -11.14 17.58 3.77
CA SER A 81 -10.40 16.45 3.20
C SER A 81 -10.30 15.31 4.22
N ILE A 82 -10.90 14.16 3.91
CA ILE A 82 -10.85 12.96 4.75
C ILE A 82 -10.23 11.78 3.98
N TRP A 83 -9.54 10.90 4.68
CA TRP A 83 -9.09 9.61 4.14
C TRP A 83 -9.28 8.52 5.18
N GLY A 84 -9.51 7.29 4.75
CA GLY A 84 -9.82 6.21 5.68
C GLY A 84 -9.95 4.86 5.00
N GLU A 85 -10.69 3.99 5.67
CA GLU A 85 -10.90 2.60 5.31
C GLU A 85 -12.37 2.37 4.96
N ALA A 86 -12.61 1.72 3.83
CA ALA A 86 -13.93 1.27 3.41
C ALA A 86 -13.82 -0.13 2.82
N LYS A 87 -14.88 -0.93 2.94
CA LYS A 87 -14.98 -2.18 2.19
C LYS A 87 -15.16 -1.86 0.71
N GLY A 88 -14.68 -2.75 -0.17
CA GLY A 88 -14.80 -2.54 -1.62
C GLY A 88 -16.25 -2.40 -2.11
N GLU A 89 -17.21 -3.06 -1.44
CA GLU A 89 -18.64 -2.92 -1.73
C GLU A 89 -19.17 -1.54 -1.33
N ASP A 90 -18.78 -1.05 -0.16
CA ASP A 90 -19.22 0.26 0.34
C ASP A 90 -18.60 1.39 -0.50
N ALA A 91 -17.33 1.25 -0.91
CA ALA A 91 -16.68 2.20 -1.80
C ALA A 91 -17.38 2.31 -3.17
N LYS A 92 -17.92 1.21 -3.71
CA LYS A 92 -18.72 1.23 -4.94
C LYS A 92 -20.04 1.98 -4.75
N LYS A 93 -20.75 1.69 -3.65
CA LYS A 93 -22.00 2.38 -3.32
C LYS A 93 -21.79 3.88 -3.16
N LEU A 94 -20.69 4.32 -2.54
CA LEU A 94 -20.36 5.75 -2.44
C LEU A 94 -20.25 6.41 -3.83
N ILE A 95 -19.64 5.73 -4.81
CA ILE A 95 -19.55 6.25 -6.19
C ILE A 95 -20.93 6.29 -6.86
N GLU A 96 -21.76 5.26 -6.66
CA GLU A 96 -23.14 5.21 -7.15
C GLU A 96 -24.03 6.29 -6.54
N ASP A 97 -23.84 6.58 -5.25
CA ASP A 97 -24.49 7.66 -4.49
C ASP A 97 -23.99 9.06 -4.93
N GLY A 98 -23.03 9.15 -5.85
CA GLY A 98 -22.48 10.42 -6.35
C GLY A 98 -21.39 11.03 -5.47
N ILE A 99 -20.90 10.29 -4.47
CA ILE A 99 -19.84 10.72 -3.56
C ILE A 99 -18.49 10.43 -4.23
N GLN A 100 -17.72 11.48 -4.51
CA GLN A 100 -16.43 11.36 -5.18
C GLN A 100 -15.38 10.77 -4.25
N VAL A 101 -15.17 9.46 -4.36
CA VAL A 101 -14.14 8.72 -3.63
C VAL A 101 -13.15 8.08 -4.60
N ALA A 102 -11.86 8.07 -4.24
CA ALA A 102 -10.80 7.46 -5.01
C ALA A 102 -10.02 6.46 -4.14
N PRO A 103 -9.74 5.24 -4.63
CA PRO A 103 -8.91 4.28 -3.90
C PRO A 103 -7.46 4.78 -3.86
N LEU A 104 -6.86 4.80 -2.67
CA LEU A 104 -5.47 5.18 -2.52
C LEU A 104 -4.54 4.02 -2.93
N PRO A 105 -3.44 4.30 -3.67
CA PRO A 105 -2.49 3.27 -4.14
C PRO A 105 -1.55 2.75 -3.02
N PHE A 106 -1.96 2.87 -1.75
CA PHE A 106 -1.20 2.39 -0.61
C PHE A 106 -2.15 1.84 0.46
N MET A 107 -1.73 0.74 1.11
CA MET A 107 -2.49 0.15 2.20
C MET A 107 -2.38 1.01 3.47
N PRO A 108 -3.45 1.09 4.29
CA PRO A 108 -3.39 1.74 5.59
C PRO A 108 -2.33 1.08 6.48
N THR A 109 -1.66 1.89 7.30
CA THR A 109 -0.58 1.43 8.19
C THR A 109 -1.06 0.59 9.37
N ARG A 110 -2.37 0.52 9.61
CA ARG A 110 -2.93 -0.22 10.73
C ARG A 110 -3.01 -1.71 10.40
N LYS A 111 -2.13 -2.48 11.05
CA LYS A 111 -1.98 -3.93 10.94
C LYS A 111 -3.33 -4.65 10.82
N THR A 112 -3.53 -5.35 9.71
CA THR A 112 -4.35 -6.57 9.67
C THR A 112 -3.64 -7.58 10.57
N ASN A 113 -4.19 -7.84 11.76
CA ASN A 113 -3.86 -9.04 12.54
C ASN A 113 -4.73 -10.20 12.03
#